data_AF-T0Q613-F1
#
_entry.id   AF-T0Q613-F1
#
_cell.length_a   1.000
_cell.length_b   1.000
_cell.length_c   1.000
_cell.angle_alpha   90.00
_cell.angle_beta   90.00
_cell.angle_gamma   90.00
#
_symmetry.space_group_name_H-M   'P 1'
#
loop_
_entity.id
_entity.type
_entity.pdbx_description
1 polymer ?
#
loop_
_entity_poly.entity_id
_entity_poly.type
_entity_poly.pdbx_seq_one_letter_code
_entity_poly.pdbx_strand_id
1 'polypeptide(L)'
;SQTKNTTCLDVFQDVQGKNQVRLYTCTGGSAQKWDFEPDSHSLRHLTVRNLCLESAHLTPGAAPFVAECTGGVSQWFTKCEEAPAAKSYVKLITKDKKAISEFYSGVYANWVSDSANELFTYDDNAKTLQVASNGECLDAFRDGDKFGLHTYACDATNANQ
;
A
#
# COMPACT_ATOMS: atom_id res chain seq x y z
N SER A 1 5.19 -24.20 7.82
CA SER A 1 4.93 -25.46 7.09
C SER A 1 5.21 -25.23 5.61
N GLN A 2 6.32 -25.72 5.06
CA GLN A 2 6.52 -25.82 3.61
C GLN A 2 7.02 -27.23 3.30
N THR A 3 6.08 -28.11 3.01
CA THR A 3 6.34 -29.45 2.50
C THR A 3 6.75 -29.34 1.03
N LYS A 4 8.05 -29.46 0.72
CA LYS A 4 8.63 -29.66 -0.63
C LYS A 4 7.86 -28.98 -1.78
N ASN A 5 7.84 -27.65 -1.83
CA ASN A 5 7.40 -26.97 -3.05
C ASN A 5 8.44 -27.22 -4.15
N THR A 6 8.04 -27.93 -5.21
CA THR A 6 8.86 -28.13 -6.41
C THR A 6 8.82 -26.92 -7.34
N THR A 7 8.02 -25.91 -7.00
CA THR A 7 7.86 -24.67 -7.76
C THR A 7 8.32 -23.45 -6.96
N CYS A 8 8.88 -22.49 -7.70
CA CYS A 8 9.48 -21.26 -7.23
C CYS A 8 8.82 -20.07 -7.96
N LEU A 9 8.82 -18.90 -7.33
CA LEU A 9 8.39 -17.65 -7.96
C LEU A 9 9.40 -17.27 -9.04
N ASP A 10 8.95 -17.16 -10.28
CA ASP A 10 9.78 -17.12 -11.49
C ASP A 10 9.36 -15.93 -12.35
N VAL A 11 10.34 -15.08 -12.70
CA VAL A 11 10.14 -14.00 -13.68
C VAL A 11 10.39 -14.52 -15.09
N PHE A 12 9.45 -14.29 -15.99
CA PHE A 12 9.59 -14.61 -17.41
C PHE A 12 9.12 -13.44 -18.27
N GLN A 13 9.43 -13.48 -19.57
CA GLN A 13 8.90 -12.49 -20.52
C GLN A 13 7.73 -13.07 -21.29
N ASP A 14 6.64 -12.30 -21.42
CA ASP A 14 5.53 -12.64 -22.30
C ASP A 14 5.90 -12.47 -23.78
N VAL A 15 4.94 -12.74 -24.68
CA VAL A 15 5.13 -12.62 -26.14
C VAL A 15 5.45 -11.20 -26.61
N GLN A 16 5.23 -10.19 -25.78
CA GLN A 16 5.57 -8.79 -26.04
C GLN A 16 6.90 -8.38 -25.38
N GLY A 17 7.60 -9.31 -24.73
CA GLY A 17 8.85 -9.03 -24.03
C GLY A 17 8.68 -8.37 -22.66
N LYS A 18 7.45 -8.29 -22.13
CA LYS A 18 7.21 -7.70 -20.80
C LYS A 18 7.45 -8.72 -19.71
N ASN A 19 8.09 -8.28 -18.63
CA ASN A 19 8.30 -9.12 -17.46
C ASN A 19 6.96 -9.47 -16.81
N GLN A 20 6.79 -10.74 -16.49
CA GLN A 20 5.64 -11.33 -15.81
C GLN A 20 6.14 -12.25 -14.71
N VAL A 21 5.27 -12.60 -13.78
CA VAL A 21 5.58 -13.56 -12.71
C VAL A 21 4.70 -14.80 -12.81
N ARG A 22 5.27 -15.95 -12.48
CA ARG A 22 4.55 -17.23 -12.40
C ARG A 22 5.13 -18.11 -11.31
N LEU A 23 4.44 -19.22 -11.03
CA LEU A 23 5.07 -20.37 -10.38
C LEU A 23 5.66 -21.28 -11.46
N TYR A 24 6.92 -21.64 -11.31
CA TYR A 24 7.62 -22.53 -12.24
C TYR A 24 8.51 -23.51 -11.48
N THR A 25 8.87 -24.65 -12.08
CA THR A 25 9.78 -25.61 -11.46
C THR A 25 11.03 -24.91 -10.94
N CYS A 26 11.42 -25.20 -9.69
CA CYS A 26 12.62 -24.62 -9.09
C CYS A 26 13.86 -25.08 -9.87
N THR A 27 14.51 -24.14 -10.56
CA THR A 27 15.72 -24.38 -11.36
C THR A 27 16.99 -23.90 -10.66
N GLY A 28 16.85 -23.03 -9.65
CA GLY A 28 17.98 -22.29 -9.06
C GLY A 28 18.54 -21.18 -9.97
N GLY A 29 17.90 -20.95 -11.13
CA GLY A 29 18.28 -19.94 -12.10
C GLY A 29 18.08 -18.52 -11.60
N SER A 30 18.70 -17.56 -12.30
CA SER A 30 18.67 -16.14 -11.94
C SER A 30 17.28 -15.50 -11.99
N ALA A 31 16.34 -16.06 -12.76
CA ALA A 31 14.94 -15.65 -12.85
C ALA A 31 14.09 -15.96 -11.60
N GLN A 32 14.63 -16.76 -10.67
CA GLN A 32 13.93 -17.20 -9.45
C GLN A 32 14.57 -16.64 -8.18
N LYS A 33 15.51 -15.68 -8.34
CA LYS A 33 16.26 -15.10 -7.24
C LYS A 33 15.60 -13.80 -6.81
N TRP A 34 15.13 -13.78 -5.57
CA TRP A 34 14.45 -12.66 -4.94
C TRP A 34 15.19 -12.29 -3.66
N ASP A 35 15.14 -11.01 -3.33
CA ASP A 35 15.62 -10.46 -2.09
C ASP A 35 14.50 -9.71 -1.37
N PHE A 36 14.49 -9.78 -0.05
CA PHE A 36 13.57 -9.01 0.76
C PHE A 36 14.34 -7.84 1.36
N GLU A 37 14.03 -6.63 0.90
CA GLU A 37 14.60 -5.40 1.45
C GLU A 37 13.81 -5.01 2.71
N PRO A 38 14.37 -5.14 3.92
CA PRO A 38 13.64 -4.90 5.16
C PRO A 38 13.23 -3.44 5.35
N ASP A 39 14.03 -2.48 4.90
CA ASP A 39 13.75 -1.05 5.14
C ASP A 39 12.54 -0.57 4.34
N SER A 40 12.44 -0.98 3.07
CA SER A 40 11.29 -0.64 2.21
C SER A 40 10.23 -1.73 2.15
N HIS A 41 10.40 -2.83 2.90
CA HIS A 41 9.50 -4.00 2.90
C HIS A 41 9.17 -4.53 1.51
N SER A 42 10.11 -4.47 0.57
CA SER A 42 9.86 -4.81 -0.83
C SER A 42 10.52 -6.14 -1.19
N LEU A 43 9.81 -6.98 -1.95
CA LEU A 43 10.39 -8.16 -2.59
C LEU A 43 10.96 -7.79 -3.95
N ARG A 44 12.29 -7.74 -4.05
CA ARG A 44 13.05 -7.28 -5.23
C ARG A 44 13.61 -8.45 -6.00
N HIS A 45 13.55 -8.39 -7.33
CA HIS A 45 14.20 -9.39 -8.16
C HIS A 45 15.72 -9.12 -8.21
N LEU A 46 16.54 -10.14 -7.93
CA LEU A 46 17.99 -9.97 -7.78
C LEU A 46 18.73 -9.75 -9.11
N THR A 47 18.13 -10.12 -10.24
CA THR A 47 18.80 -10.10 -11.55
C THR A 47 18.26 -9.00 -12.48
N VAL A 48 16.99 -8.64 -12.32
CA VAL A 48 16.35 -7.62 -13.17
C VAL A 48 16.33 -6.33 -12.35
N ARG A 49 17.05 -5.33 -12.83
CA ARG A 49 17.19 -4.05 -12.14
C ARG A 49 15.82 -3.39 -11.94
N ASN A 50 15.62 -2.85 -10.75
CA ASN A 50 14.43 -2.07 -10.40
C ASN A 50 13.10 -2.83 -10.56
N LEU A 51 13.08 -4.16 -10.41
CA LEU A 51 11.86 -4.96 -10.53
C LEU A 51 11.42 -5.46 -9.16
N CYS A 52 10.21 -5.10 -8.76
CA CYS A 52 9.58 -5.50 -7.50
C CYS A 52 8.35 -6.36 -7.75
N LEU A 53 8.03 -7.24 -6.78
CA LEU A 53 6.71 -7.86 -6.71
C LEU A 53 5.68 -6.80 -6.33
N GLU A 54 4.51 -6.84 -6.96
CA GLU A 54 3.41 -5.94 -6.69
C GLU A 54 2.10 -6.73 -6.54
N SER A 55 1.32 -6.34 -5.54
CA SER A 55 -0.01 -6.90 -5.33
C SER A 55 -1.04 -6.26 -6.27
N ALA A 56 -1.95 -7.08 -6.79
CA ALA A 56 -3.10 -6.60 -7.56
C ALA A 56 -4.20 -6.05 -6.63
N HIS A 57 -3.87 -5.01 -5.86
CA HIS A 57 -4.70 -4.47 -4.77
C HIS A 57 -6.08 -3.97 -5.22
N LEU A 58 -6.26 -3.61 -6.49
CA LEU A 58 -7.54 -3.20 -7.06
C LEU A 58 -8.46 -4.37 -7.45
N THR A 59 -7.96 -5.61 -7.41
CA THR A 59 -8.72 -6.81 -7.82
C THR A 59 -8.48 -7.93 -6.81
N PRO A 60 -9.25 -7.98 -5.71
CA PRO A 60 -9.11 -9.02 -4.69
C PRO A 60 -9.12 -10.42 -5.31
N GLY A 61 -8.12 -11.24 -4.94
CA GLY A 61 -7.95 -12.60 -5.45
C GLY A 61 -7.17 -12.72 -6.77
N ALA A 62 -6.85 -11.60 -7.43
CA ALA A 62 -5.94 -11.63 -8.57
C ALA A 62 -4.50 -11.99 -8.14
N ALA A 63 -3.77 -12.66 -9.04
CA ALA A 63 -2.37 -12.97 -8.83
C ALA A 63 -1.53 -11.68 -8.74
N PRO A 64 -0.45 -11.68 -7.93
CA PRO A 64 0.51 -10.58 -7.97
C PRO A 64 1.22 -10.55 -9.33
N PHE A 65 1.83 -9.41 -9.64
CA PHE A 65 2.61 -9.18 -10.85
C PHE A 65 3.95 -8.53 -10.49
N VAL A 66 4.76 -8.20 -11.49
CA VAL A 66 6.01 -7.48 -11.30
C VAL A 66 5.94 -6.11 -11.95
N ALA A 67 6.51 -5.11 -11.29
CA ALA A 67 6.53 -3.73 -11.75
C ALA A 67 7.83 -3.05 -11.35
N GLU A 68 8.02 -1.80 -11.79
CA GLU A 68 9.12 -1.00 -11.28
C GLU A 68 8.97 -0.77 -9.77
N CYS A 69 10.06 -0.81 -9.02
CA CYS A 69 10.01 -0.54 -7.59
C CYS A 69 9.63 0.93 -7.33
N THR A 70 8.48 1.16 -6.70
CA THR A 70 7.95 2.48 -6.36
C THR A 70 8.00 2.76 -4.86
N GLY A 71 8.00 1.71 -4.03
CA GLY A 71 7.81 1.82 -2.57
C GLY A 71 6.36 2.12 -2.18
N GLY A 72 5.42 1.99 -3.12
CA GLY A 72 3.99 2.13 -2.85
C GLY A 72 3.46 1.03 -1.94
N VAL A 73 2.28 1.27 -1.35
CA VAL A 73 1.64 0.32 -0.43
C VAL A 73 1.38 -1.03 -1.10
N SER A 74 1.11 -1.05 -2.40
CA SER A 74 0.91 -2.29 -3.16
C SER A 74 2.17 -3.16 -3.28
N GLN A 75 3.35 -2.63 -3.00
CA GLN A 75 4.64 -3.32 -3.02
C GLN A 75 5.20 -3.61 -1.63
N TRP A 76 4.43 -3.33 -0.57
CA TRP A 76 4.81 -3.60 0.80
C TRP A 76 4.42 -5.02 1.20
N PHE A 77 5.41 -5.82 1.58
CA PHE A 77 5.25 -7.20 2.03
C PHE A 77 5.93 -7.40 3.38
N THR A 78 5.40 -8.34 4.16
CA THR A 78 6.05 -8.82 5.37
C THR A 78 5.78 -10.31 5.54
N LYS A 79 6.46 -10.94 6.49
CA LYS A 79 6.16 -12.33 6.84
C LYS A 79 4.78 -12.42 7.45
N CYS A 80 4.03 -13.48 7.13
CA CYS A 80 2.67 -13.67 7.66
C CYS A 80 2.61 -13.63 9.20
N GLU A 81 3.67 -14.10 9.87
CA GLU A 81 3.80 -14.13 11.34
C GLU A 81 4.01 -12.74 11.95
N GLU A 82 4.53 -11.80 11.16
CA GLU A 82 4.83 -10.41 11.53
C GLU A 82 3.77 -9.44 10.98
N ALA A 83 2.81 -9.94 10.19
CA ALA A 83 1.77 -9.12 9.59
C ALA A 83 0.85 -8.54 10.69
N PRO A 84 0.61 -7.21 10.68
CA PRO A 84 -0.34 -6.62 11.62
C PRO A 84 -1.74 -7.17 11.36
N ALA A 85 -2.61 -7.04 12.38
CA ALA A 85 -4.02 -7.35 12.21
C ALA A 85 -4.58 -6.60 10.99
N ALA A 86 -5.34 -7.31 10.16
CA ALA A 86 -5.93 -6.73 8.96
C ALA A 86 -6.81 -5.53 9.35
N LYS A 87 -6.52 -4.38 8.75
CA LYS A 87 -7.34 -3.18 8.86
C LYS A 87 -8.17 -2.99 7.60
N SER A 88 -9.41 -2.58 7.77
CA SER A 88 -10.26 -2.15 6.65
C SER A 88 -9.99 -0.68 6.38
N TYR A 89 -9.35 -0.40 5.25
CA TYR A 89 -9.10 0.96 4.79
C TYR A 89 -10.18 1.42 3.82
N VAL A 90 -10.50 2.70 3.89
CA VAL A 90 -11.29 3.41 2.89
C VAL A 90 -10.42 4.47 2.22
N LYS A 91 -10.71 4.74 0.94
CA LYS A 91 -10.22 5.93 0.25
C LYS A 91 -11.37 6.91 0.10
N LEU A 92 -11.15 8.16 0.50
CA LEU A 92 -12.10 9.24 0.25
C LEU A 92 -11.83 9.82 -1.13
N ILE A 93 -12.78 9.66 -2.05
CA ILE A 93 -12.63 10.07 -3.45
C ILE A 93 -13.60 11.21 -3.77
N THR A 94 -13.08 12.31 -4.31
CA THR A 94 -13.89 13.45 -4.74
C THR A 94 -14.63 13.15 -6.03
N LYS A 95 -15.64 13.97 -6.38
CA LYS A 95 -16.37 13.85 -7.65
C LYS A 95 -15.46 13.90 -8.90
N ASP A 96 -14.32 14.60 -8.79
CA ASP A 96 -13.34 14.77 -9.87
C ASP A 96 -12.27 13.67 -9.84
N LYS A 97 -12.54 12.57 -9.11
CA LYS A 97 -11.69 11.38 -8.97
C LYS A 97 -10.30 11.61 -8.35
N LYS A 98 -10.18 12.66 -7.54
CA LYS A 98 -9.01 12.88 -6.69
C LYS A 98 -9.18 12.15 -5.36
N ALA A 99 -8.12 11.56 -4.84
CA ALA A 99 -8.09 11.05 -3.48
C ALA A 99 -7.85 12.20 -2.49
N ILE A 100 -8.45 12.11 -1.31
CA ILE A 100 -8.02 12.90 -0.17
C ILE A 100 -6.72 12.29 0.35
N SER A 101 -5.71 13.12 0.58
CA SER A 101 -4.35 12.72 0.94
C SER A 101 -3.81 13.62 2.04
N GLU A 102 -3.19 13.02 3.05
CA GLU A 102 -2.44 13.74 4.08
C GLU A 102 -1.02 14.12 3.61
N PHE A 103 -0.52 15.27 4.08
CA PHE A 103 0.88 15.68 3.93
C PHE A 103 1.27 16.70 5.01
N TYR A 104 2.17 16.31 5.92
CA TYR A 104 2.63 17.14 7.05
C TYR A 104 1.45 17.71 7.86
N SER A 105 0.49 16.85 8.21
CA SER A 105 -0.79 17.17 8.84
C SER A 105 -1.75 18.02 7.99
N GLY A 106 -1.34 18.54 6.84
CA GLY A 106 -2.27 19.12 5.88
C GLY A 106 -3.09 18.05 5.16
N VAL A 107 -4.31 18.39 4.73
CA VAL A 107 -5.19 17.49 3.97
C VAL A 107 -5.54 18.10 2.62
N TYR A 108 -5.29 17.36 1.54
CA TYR A 108 -5.39 17.85 0.16
C TYR A 108 -6.14 16.85 -0.73
N ALA A 109 -6.75 17.34 -1.81
CA ALA A 109 -7.28 16.48 -2.87
C ALA A 109 -6.26 16.35 -4.00
N ASN A 110 -5.69 15.16 -4.18
CA ASN A 110 -4.65 14.89 -5.17
C ASN A 110 -4.95 13.66 -6.06
N TRP A 111 -4.15 13.45 -7.11
CA TRP A 111 -4.21 12.21 -7.89
C TRP A 111 -3.78 11.02 -7.04
N VAL A 112 -4.42 9.87 -7.28
CA VAL A 112 -4.09 8.60 -6.61
C VAL A 112 -2.63 8.24 -6.86
N SER A 113 -1.92 7.85 -5.79
CA SER A 113 -0.46 7.68 -5.77
C SER A 113 0.03 6.39 -5.08
N ASP A 114 -0.88 5.49 -4.70
CA ASP A 114 -0.57 4.25 -3.97
C ASP A 114 0.20 4.48 -2.65
N SER A 115 -0.22 5.52 -1.92
CA SER A 115 0.39 5.94 -0.66
C SER A 115 -0.51 5.66 0.55
N ALA A 116 0.10 5.41 1.71
CA ALA A 116 -0.59 5.32 2.98
C ALA A 116 -1.31 6.62 3.36
N ASN A 117 -0.87 7.76 2.80
CA ASN A 117 -1.47 9.08 3.01
C ASN A 117 -2.91 9.17 2.48
N GLU A 118 -3.33 8.24 1.61
CA GLU A 118 -4.68 8.18 1.02
C GLU A 118 -5.60 7.17 1.72
N LEU A 119 -5.07 6.43 2.69
CA LEU A 119 -5.78 5.35 3.35
C LEU A 119 -6.27 5.81 4.72
N PHE A 120 -7.57 5.67 4.96
CA PHE A 120 -8.19 6.02 6.22
C PHE A 120 -8.85 4.80 6.84
N THR A 121 -8.80 4.68 8.16
CA THR A 121 -9.65 3.76 8.93
C THR A 121 -10.76 4.56 9.60
N TYR A 122 -11.97 4.02 9.54
CA TYR A 122 -13.11 4.60 10.24
C TYR A 122 -13.30 3.89 11.58
N ASP A 123 -13.27 4.66 12.67
CA ASP A 123 -13.61 4.16 14.01
C ASP A 123 -15.12 4.33 14.23
N ASP A 124 -15.86 3.23 14.32
CA ASP A 124 -17.31 3.32 14.53
C ASP A 124 -17.71 3.71 15.96
N ASN A 125 -16.84 3.56 16.96
CA ASN A 125 -17.17 4.01 18.32
C ASN A 125 -16.96 5.51 18.45
N ALA A 126 -15.80 6.01 17.99
CA ALA A 126 -15.43 7.42 18.06
C ALA A 126 -16.02 8.27 16.92
N LYS A 127 -16.49 7.63 15.84
CA LYS A 127 -16.97 8.25 14.60
C LYS A 127 -15.92 9.10 13.87
N THR A 128 -14.64 8.78 14.06
CA THR A 128 -13.51 9.50 13.46
C THR A 128 -12.92 8.76 12.25
N LEU A 129 -12.19 9.51 11.41
CA LEU A 129 -11.40 8.97 10.29
C LEU A 129 -9.91 9.18 10.58
N GLN A 130 -9.21 8.09 10.84
CA GLN A 130 -7.77 8.09 11.12
C GLN A 130 -6.97 7.79 9.85
N VAL A 131 -6.01 8.64 9.48
CA VAL A 131 -5.16 8.39 8.31
C VAL A 131 -4.05 7.39 8.66
N ALA A 132 -3.70 6.52 7.71
CA ALA A 132 -2.72 5.45 7.93
C ALA A 132 -1.27 5.95 7.99
N SER A 133 -0.97 7.13 7.41
CA SER A 133 0.39 7.67 7.28
C SER A 133 0.99 8.08 8.63
N ASN A 134 0.24 8.82 9.44
CA ASN A 134 0.69 9.34 10.73
C ASN A 134 -0.19 8.92 11.92
N GLY A 135 -1.30 8.22 11.67
CA GLY A 135 -2.20 7.76 12.73
C GLY A 135 -3.03 8.87 13.38
N GLU A 136 -3.11 10.04 12.76
CA GLU A 136 -3.93 11.16 13.24
C GLU A 136 -5.34 11.12 12.63
N CYS A 137 -6.29 11.76 13.30
CA CYS A 137 -7.67 11.86 12.87
C CYS A 137 -7.89 13.12 12.03
N LEU A 138 -8.80 13.05 11.07
CA LEU A 138 -9.32 14.24 10.41
C LEU A 138 -9.92 15.19 11.45
N ASP A 139 -9.56 16.47 11.39
CA ASP A 139 -9.94 17.47 12.37
C ASP A 139 -10.25 18.79 11.66
N ALA A 140 -11.41 19.38 11.94
CA ALA A 140 -11.87 20.61 11.30
C ALA A 140 -11.45 21.83 12.13
N PHE A 141 -10.73 22.78 11.53
CA PHE A 141 -10.29 23.98 12.23
C PHE A 141 -10.84 25.26 11.60
N ARG A 142 -10.88 26.35 12.38
CA ARG A 142 -11.28 27.66 11.91
C ARG A 142 -10.05 28.42 11.37
N ASP A 143 -10.12 28.86 10.13
CA ASP A 143 -9.13 29.70 9.46
C ASP A 143 -9.75 31.06 9.12
N GLY A 144 -9.73 31.98 10.09
CA GLY A 144 -10.47 33.23 10.00
C GLY A 144 -11.97 32.98 9.85
N ASP A 145 -12.56 33.40 8.73
CA ASP A 145 -13.98 33.17 8.41
C ASP A 145 -14.23 31.91 7.56
N LYS A 146 -13.19 31.09 7.36
CA LYS A 146 -13.25 29.83 6.63
C LYS A 146 -13.05 28.65 7.58
N PHE A 147 -13.34 27.45 7.07
CA PHE A 147 -13.00 26.20 7.72
C PHE A 147 -11.96 25.47 6.89
N GLY A 148 -10.97 24.92 7.58
CA GLY A 148 -9.97 24.04 7.01
C GLY A 148 -10.08 22.63 7.58
N LEU A 149 -9.38 21.70 6.95
CA LEU A 149 -9.22 20.34 7.41
C LEU A 149 -7.73 20.04 7.53
N HIS A 150 -7.32 19.48 8.65
CA HIS A 150 -5.98 18.95 8.89
C HIS A 150 -6.10 17.56 9.53
N THR A 151 -4.97 16.92 9.80
CA THR A 151 -4.93 15.81 10.74
C THR A 151 -4.41 16.29 12.09
N TYR A 152 -4.95 15.72 13.15
CA TYR A 152 -4.52 16.00 14.52
C TYR A 152 -4.66 14.76 15.40
N ALA A 153 -4.02 14.75 16.56
CA ALA A 153 -4.13 13.64 17.51
C ALA A 153 -5.60 13.27 17.77
N CYS A 154 -5.92 11.98 17.63
CA CYS A 154 -7.29 11.49 17.79
C CYS A 154 -7.79 11.66 19.23
N ASP A 155 -8.98 12.24 19.38
CA ASP A 155 -9.68 12.43 20.65
C ASP A 155 -11.19 12.23 20.42
N ALA A 156 -11.74 11.14 20.95
CA ALA A 156 -13.16 10.78 20.80
C ALA A 156 -14.12 11.77 21.47
N THR A 157 -13.63 12.69 22.30
CA THR A 157 -14.42 13.75 22.92
C THR A 157 -14.36 15.06 22.15
N ASN A 158 -13.48 15.14 21.15
CA ASN A 158 -13.28 16.34 20.37
C ASN A 158 -14.35 16.47 19.28
N ALA A 159 -15.26 17.43 19.45
CA ALA A 159 -16.46 17.56 18.62
C ALA A 159 -16.20 18.04 17.18
N ASN A 160 -14.96 18.44 16.85
CA ASN A 160 -14.56 18.82 15.50
C ASN A 160 -13.77 17.71 14.75
N GLN A 161 -13.71 16.50 15.32
CA GLN A 161 -13.16 15.28 14.70
C GLN A 161 -14.26 14.34 14.21
#